data_AF-A0A512B7K6-F1
#
_entry.id   AF-A0A512B7K6-F1
#
_cell.length_a   1.000
_cell.length_b   1.000
_cell.length_c   1.000
_cell.angle_alpha   90.00
_cell.angle_beta   90.00
_cell.angle_gamma   90.00
#
_symmetry.space_group_name_H-M   'P 1'
#
loop_
_entity.id
_entity.type
_entity.pdbx_description
1 polymer ?
#
loop_
_entity_poly.entity_id
_entity_poly.type
_entity_poly.pdbx_seq_one_letter_code
_entity_poly.pdbx_strand_id
1 'polypeptide(L)' 'MVYRLKLPDDYKTIDKTVYWLRKNNNYYIIKSEKNTEDLFPDRAEAIKKFVKENKVDFKNAQDLIKVIQFCNQ' A
#
# COMPACT_ATOMS: atom_id res chain seq x y z
N MET A 1 36.09 -12.04 19.43
CA MET A 1 35.59 -13.00 18.42
C MET A 1 34.45 -12.33 17.67
N VAL A 2 34.55 -12.19 16.35
CA VAL A 2 33.53 -11.52 15.52
C VAL A 2 32.72 -12.60 14.80
N TYR A 3 31.47 -12.81 15.21
CA TYR A 3 30.57 -13.74 14.53
C TYR A 3 30.14 -13.16 13.18
N ARG A 4 30.65 -13.74 12.09
CA ARG A 4 30.14 -13.47 10.74
C ARG A 4 28.92 -14.33 10.49
N LEU A 5 27.75 -13.80 10.85
CA LEU A 5 26.46 -14.33 10.42
C LEU A 5 26.40 -14.21 8.89
N LYS A 6 26.72 -15.29 8.18
CA LYS A 6 26.44 -15.41 6.75
C LYS A 6 24.99 -15.87 6.61
N LEU A 7 24.15 -15.04 5.99
CA LEU A 7 22.83 -15.47 5.56
C LEU A 7 23.01 -16.61 4.53
N PRO A 8 22.22 -17.70 4.60
CA PRO A 8 22.28 -18.77 3.61
C PRO A 8 21.93 -18.24 2.21
N ASP A 9 22.59 -18.76 1.17
CA ASP A 9 22.47 -18.33 -0.23
C ASP A 9 21.03 -18.32 -0.79
N ASP A 10 20.11 -19.02 -0.15
CA ASP A 10 18.70 -19.09 -0.55
C ASP A 10 17.86 -17.90 -0.05
N TYR A 11 18.43 -17.00 0.75
CA TYR A 11 17.70 -15.88 1.34
C TYR A 11 17.64 -14.68 0.37
N LYS A 12 16.55 -14.58 -0.39
CA LYS A 12 16.24 -13.37 -1.17
C LYS A 12 15.72 -12.27 -0.24
N THR A 13 16.53 -11.27 0.07
CA THR A 13 16.06 -10.01 0.64
C THR A 13 15.19 -9.29 -0.39
N ILE A 14 13.88 -9.32 -0.18
CA ILE A 14 12.94 -8.58 -1.02
C ILE A 14 12.73 -7.22 -0.35
N ASP A 15 13.34 -6.16 -0.89
CA ASP A 15 13.05 -4.80 -0.49
C ASP A 15 11.59 -4.48 -0.82
N LYS A 16 10.72 -4.55 0.20
CA LYS A 16 9.29 -4.35 0.05
C LYS A 16 8.89 -3.07 0.76
N THR A 17 8.84 -1.98 0.01
CA THR A 17 8.23 -0.73 0.47
C THR A 17 6.76 -0.97 0.75
N VAL A 18 6.34 -0.73 1.98
CA VAL A 18 4.94 -0.85 2.42
C VAL A 18 4.42 0.49 2.90
N TYR A 19 3.22 0.85 2.48
CA TYR A 19 2.58 2.10 2.84
C TYR A 19 1.53 1.87 3.93
N TRP A 20 1.61 2.69 4.97
CA TRP A 20 0.74 2.62 6.13
C TRP A 20 -0.28 3.77 6.08
N LEU A 21 -1.54 3.43 6.20
CA LEU A 21 -2.64 4.37 6.31
C LEU A 21 -3.19 4.38 7.73
N ARG A 22 -3.33 5.57 8.31
CA ARG A 22 -4.01 5.74 9.59
C ARG A 22 -5.46 6.19 9.38
N LYS A 23 -6.42 5.41 9.89
CA LYS A 23 -7.87 5.73 9.86
C LYS A 23 -8.50 5.32 11.18
N ASN A 24 -9.26 6.22 11.82
CA ASN A 24 -9.95 5.96 13.11
C ASN A 24 -9.05 5.30 14.18
N ASN A 25 -7.83 5.83 14.35
CA ASN A 25 -6.80 5.29 15.26
C ASN A 25 -6.25 3.90 14.93
N ASN A 26 -6.68 3.28 13.82
CA ASN A 26 -6.15 2.03 13.30
C ASN A 26 -5.18 2.28 12.16
N TYR A 27 -4.23 1.36 12.02
CA TYR A 27 -3.22 1.37 10.97
C TYR A 27 -3.49 0.23 9.99
N TYR A 28 -3.59 0.56 8.70
CA TYR A 28 -3.85 -0.37 7.62
C TYR A 28 -2.72 -0.33 6.60
N ILE A 29 -2.26 -1.49 6.15
CA ILE A 29 -1.21 -1.56 5.14
C ILE A 29 -1.87 -1.63 3.76
N ILE A 30 -1.59 -0.63 2.92
CA ILE A 30 -2.06 -0.63 1.54
C ILE A 30 -0.96 -1.18 0.65
N LYS A 31 -1.22 -2.33 0.03
CA LYS A 31 -0.31 -3.01 -0.90
C LYS A 31 -0.86 -3.09 -2.32
N SER A 32 -2.18 -2.94 -2.47
CA SER A 32 -2.90 -3.11 -3.74
C SER A 32 -4.27 -2.45 -3.67
N GLU A 33 -4.92 -2.33 -4.83
CA GLU A 33 -6.29 -1.85 -5.00
C GLU A 33 -7.26 -2.49 -4.00
N LYS A 34 -7.24 -3.82 -3.90
CA LYS A 34 -8.09 -4.59 -2.97
C LYS A 34 -8.02 -4.13 -1.53
N ASN A 35 -6.83 -3.84 -1.00
CA ASN A 35 -6.70 -3.39 0.39
C ASN A 35 -7.38 -2.03 0.62
N THR A 36 -7.36 -1.17 -0.40
CA THR A 36 -8.05 0.13 -0.39
C THR A 36 -9.56 -0.04 -0.53
N GLU A 37 -10.02 -0.96 -1.39
CA GLU A 37 -11.44 -1.30 -1.56
C GLU A 37 -12.04 -1.87 -0.26
N ASP A 38 -11.34 -2.82 0.39
CA ASP A 38 -11.73 -3.38 1.70
C ASP A 38 -11.81 -2.31 2.80
N LEU A 39 -10.95 -1.28 2.73
CA LEU A 39 -10.92 -0.22 3.72
C LEU A 39 -12.04 0.82 3.52
N PHE A 40 -12.53 0.95 2.29
CA PHE A 40 -13.59 1.88 1.88
C PHE A 40 -14.63 1.14 1.04
N PRO A 41 -15.38 0.20 1.64
CA PRO A 41 -16.34 -0.62 0.90
C PRO A 41 -17.44 0.23 0.24
N ASP A 42 -17.83 1.33 0.88
CA ASP A 42 -18.81 2.29 0.39
C ASP A 42 -18.38 3.00 -0.92
N ARG A 43 -17.06 3.10 -1.16
CA ARG A 43 -16.50 3.81 -2.32
C ARG A 43 -15.65 2.93 -3.23
N ALA A 44 -15.72 1.61 -3.08
CA ALA A 44 -14.89 0.67 -3.83
C ALA A 44 -15.02 0.86 -5.35
N GLU A 45 -16.24 1.03 -5.87
CA GLU A 45 -16.46 1.26 -7.31
C GLU A 45 -15.85 2.59 -7.80
N ALA A 46 -15.95 3.65 -7.00
CA ALA A 46 -15.39 4.95 -7.32
C ALA A 46 -13.85 4.93 -7.29
N ILE A 47 -13.26 4.25 -6.29
CA ILE A 47 -11.81 4.02 -6.19
C ILE A 47 -11.31 3.26 -7.41
N LYS A 48 -12.01 2.21 -7.82
CA LYS A 48 -11.63 1.39 -8.97
C LYS A 48 -11.66 2.17 -10.29
N LYS A 49 -12.66 3.05 -10.47
CA LYS A 49 -12.66 3.99 -11.60
C LYS A 49 -11.49 4.96 -11.52
N PHE A 50 -11.29 5.58 -10.37
CA PHE A 50 -10.22 6.55 -10.16
C PHE A 50 -8.82 5.95 -10.40
N VAL A 51 -8.57 4.74 -9.90
CA VAL A 51 -7.31 4.00 -10.10
C VAL A 51 -7.08 3.69 -11.57
N LYS A 52 -8.12 3.29 -12.31
CA LYS A 52 -8.03 3.05 -13.76
C LYS A 52 -7.80 4.32 -14.56
N GLU A 53 -8.55 5.38 -14.28
CA GLU A 53 -8.46 6.66 -15.00
C GLU A 53 -7.12 7.34 -14.77
N ASN A 54 -6.62 7.34 -13.54
CA ASN A 54 -5.37 8.00 -13.16
C ASN A 54 -4.14 7.07 -13.25
N LYS A 55 -4.33 5.79 -13.60
CA LYS A 55 -3.28 4.76 -13.62
C LYS A 55 -2.44 4.78 -12.33
N VAL A 56 -3.13 4.77 -11.19
CA VAL A 56 -2.51 4.87 -9.86
C VAL A 56 -1.52 3.73 -9.66
N ASP A 57 -0.29 4.07 -9.29
CA ASP A 57 0.69 3.08 -8.85
C ASP A 57 0.70 2.99 -7.32
N PHE A 58 0.31 1.84 -6.78
CA PHE A 58 0.36 1.56 -5.34
C PHE A 58 1.79 1.43 -4.79
N LYS A 59 2.80 1.45 -5.66
CA LYS A 59 4.20 1.60 -5.27
C LYS A 59 4.62 3.07 -5.13
N ASN A 60 3.82 4.01 -5.65
CA ASN A 60 4.08 5.44 -5.58
C ASN A 60 3.30 6.07 -4.42
N ALA A 61 4.02 6.69 -3.49
CA ALA A 61 3.45 7.38 -2.34
C ALA A 61 2.46 8.48 -2.75
N GLN A 62 2.77 9.24 -3.82
CA GLN A 62 1.94 10.36 -4.27
C GLN A 62 0.59 9.91 -4.79
N ASP A 63 0.55 8.84 -5.58
CA ASP A 63 -0.71 8.32 -6.14
C ASP A 63 -1.56 7.65 -5.06
N LEU A 64 -0.94 6.99 -4.09
CA LEU A 64 -1.63 6.54 -2.87
C LEU A 64 -2.28 7.68 -2.11
N ILE A 65 -1.58 8.80 -1.89
CA ILE A 65 -2.14 9.97 -1.19
C ILE A 65 -3.37 10.50 -1.94
N LYS A 66 -3.33 10.57 -3.29
CA LYS A 66 -4.47 11.03 -4.09
C LYS A 66 -5.71 10.14 -3.92
N VAL A 67 -5.54 8.81 -3.99
CA VAL A 67 -6.65 7.87 -3.79
C VAL A 67 -7.26 8.04 -2.40
N ILE A 68 -6.42 8.18 -1.39
CA ILE A 68 -6.87 8.35 0.00
C ILE A 68 -7.57 9.68 0.22
N GLN A 69 -7.06 10.77 -0.36
CA GLN A 69 -7.73 12.07 -0.32
C GLN A 69 -9.10 12.01 -0.98
N PHE A 70 -9.20 11.35 -2.14
CA PHE A 70 -10.48 11.11 -2.82
C PHE A 70 -11.46 10.28 -1.96
N CYS A 71 -10.95 9.31 -1.18
CA CYS A 71 -11.78 8.52 -0.27
C CYS A 71 -12.28 9.30 0.95
N ASN A 72 -11.53 10.33 1.39
CA ASN A 72 -11.84 11.13 2.58
C ASN A 72 -12.64 12.42 2.30
N GLN A 73 -12.80 12.82 1.03
CA GLN A 73 -13.73 13.90 0.65
C GLN A 73 -15.18 13.51 0.88
#